data_AF-X1CYC7-F1
#
_entry.id   AF-X1CYC7-F1
#
_cell.length_a   1.000
_cell.length_b   1.000
_cell.length_c   1.000
_cell.angle_alpha   90.00
_cell.angle_beta   90.00
_cell.angle_gamma   90.00
#
_symmetry.space_group_name_H-M   'P 1'
#
loop_
_entity.id
_entity.type
_entity.pdbx_description
1 polymer ?
#
loop_
_entity_poly.entity_id
_entity_poly.type
_entity_poly.pdbx_seq_one_letter_code
_entity_poly.pdbx_strand_id
1 'polypeptide(L)'
;GTGAPSSNRYMVVTKSPLTGAIAESSAAGNFSTSLKYAGYDMIIFEGKAKKPVYLWIDDDNVELRDAKNLWGKTTGETEVTAIAETAPEAKVACIGPAGENLVRFACIMNDMGRAAGRSGVGAVMGSKNLKAVAVRGTKGV
;
A
#
# COMPACT_ATOMS: atom_id res chain seq x y z
N GLY A 1 -14.02 0.70 8.54
CA GLY A 1 -14.09 -0.57 9.30
C GLY A 1 -15.12 -0.57 10.42
N THR A 2 -16.10 0.33 10.40
CA THR A 2 -17.34 0.25 11.18
C THR A 2 -18.50 0.44 10.21
N GLY A 3 -19.75 0.31 10.67
CA GLY A 3 -20.93 0.62 9.87
C GLY A 3 -21.16 2.11 9.57
N ALA A 4 -20.24 3.00 9.98
CA ALA A 4 -20.40 4.43 9.76
C ALA A 4 -20.31 4.79 8.25
N PRO A 5 -21.23 5.62 7.71
CA PRO A 5 -21.21 6.00 6.30
C PRO A 5 -19.88 6.63 5.87
N SER A 6 -19.35 6.19 4.72
CA SER A 6 -18.12 6.72 4.10
C SER A 6 -16.85 6.64 4.96
N SER A 7 -16.81 5.75 5.96
CA SER A 7 -15.69 5.57 6.91
C SER A 7 -14.59 4.58 6.45
N ASN A 8 -14.21 4.66 5.17
CA ASN A 8 -13.26 3.72 4.53
C ASN A 8 -12.01 4.42 3.95
N ARG A 9 -11.58 5.53 4.56
CA ARG A 9 -10.35 6.22 4.16
C ARG A 9 -9.16 5.76 4.98
N TYR A 10 -7.98 5.81 4.37
CA TYR A 10 -6.70 5.74 5.06
C TYR A 10 -5.81 6.90 4.61
N MET A 11 -4.77 7.14 5.41
CA MET A 11 -3.81 8.20 5.20
C MET A 11 -2.41 7.61 5.02
N VAL A 12 -1.65 8.19 4.11
CA VAL A 12 -0.20 7.96 3.98
C VAL A 12 0.52 9.24 4.37
N VAL A 13 1.39 9.14 5.37
CA VAL A 13 2.09 10.29 5.95
C VAL A 13 3.59 10.05 5.90
N THR A 14 4.34 11.05 5.43
CA THR A 14 5.81 10.98 5.31
C THR A 14 6.40 12.38 5.14
N LYS A 15 7.72 12.53 5.17
CA LYS A 15 8.39 13.71 4.58
C LYS A 15 8.30 13.64 3.05
N SER A 16 7.78 14.70 2.44
CA SER A 16 7.59 14.84 0.99
C SER A 16 8.94 14.94 0.26
N PRO A 17 9.24 14.08 -0.73
CA PRO A 17 10.41 14.26 -1.59
C PRO A 17 10.22 15.40 -2.60
N LEU A 18 8.98 15.84 -2.85
CA LEU A 18 8.69 16.95 -3.76
C LEU A 18 8.91 18.31 -3.12
N THR A 19 8.45 18.46 -1.87
CA THR A 19 8.36 19.77 -1.20
C THR A 19 9.31 19.90 0.00
N GLY A 20 9.85 18.79 0.52
CA GLY A 20 10.67 18.78 1.74
C GLY A 20 9.88 18.92 3.05
N ALA A 21 8.59 19.24 2.98
CA ALA A 21 7.68 19.39 4.13
C ALA A 21 6.95 18.08 4.48
N ILE A 22 6.05 18.13 5.45
CA ILE A 22 5.14 17.02 5.74
C ILE A 22 4.23 16.75 4.54
N ALA A 23 4.10 15.47 4.18
CA ALA A 23 3.13 14.96 3.21
C ALA A 23 2.04 14.21 3.96
N GLU A 24 0.80 14.53 3.63
CA GLU A 24 -0.39 13.78 4.00
C GLU A 24 -1.16 13.50 2.71
N SER A 25 -1.44 12.23 2.43
CA SER A 25 -2.23 11.85 1.25
C SER A 25 -3.29 10.82 1.63
N SER A 26 -4.55 11.16 1.36
CA SER A 26 -5.71 10.31 1.64
C SER A 26 -6.09 9.48 0.43
N ALA A 27 -6.44 8.21 0.66
CA ALA A 27 -7.18 7.40 -0.31
C ALA A 27 -8.37 6.71 0.37
N ALA A 28 -9.39 6.40 -0.43
CA ALA A 28 -10.53 5.59 -0.02
C ALA A 28 -10.41 4.18 -0.61
N GLY A 29 -11.38 3.33 -0.33
CA GLY A 29 -11.46 1.99 -0.89
C GLY A 29 -11.60 0.93 0.18
N ASN A 30 -11.24 -0.31 -0.14
CA ASN A 30 -11.43 -1.45 0.76
C ASN A 30 -10.17 -1.80 1.55
N PHE A 31 -9.00 -1.29 1.14
CA PHE A 31 -7.72 -1.54 1.83
C PHE A 31 -7.78 -1.16 3.33
N SER A 32 -8.28 0.03 3.65
CA SER A 32 -8.37 0.54 5.03
C SER A 32 -9.28 -0.33 5.92
N THR A 33 -10.40 -0.77 5.38
CA THR A 33 -11.34 -1.66 6.08
C THR A 33 -10.72 -3.03 6.32
N SER A 34 -10.06 -3.62 5.32
CA SER A 34 -9.38 -4.90 5.46
C SER A 34 -8.25 -4.82 6.50
N LEU A 35 -7.47 -3.73 6.53
CA LEU A 35 -6.44 -3.50 7.55
C LEU A 35 -7.02 -3.41 8.96
N LYS A 36 -8.13 -2.67 9.13
CA LYS A 36 -8.84 -2.60 10.41
C LYS A 36 -9.38 -3.96 10.84
N TYR A 37 -9.91 -4.76 9.92
CA TYR A 37 -10.40 -6.12 10.21
C TYR A 37 -9.28 -7.11 10.52
N ALA A 38 -8.07 -6.88 10.02
CA ALA A 38 -6.90 -7.66 10.41
C ALA A 38 -6.41 -7.35 11.83
N GLY A 39 -6.89 -6.24 12.43
CA GLY A 39 -6.59 -5.83 13.80
C GLY A 39 -5.60 -4.67 13.92
N TYR A 40 -5.29 -3.96 12.84
CA TYR A 40 -4.27 -2.90 12.84
C TYR A 40 -4.83 -1.52 12.54
N ASP A 41 -4.32 -0.51 13.24
CA ASP A 41 -4.61 0.91 13.00
C ASP A 41 -3.62 1.57 12.03
N MET A 42 -2.35 1.17 12.11
CA MET A 42 -1.26 1.80 11.37
C MET A 42 -0.15 0.78 11.09
N ILE A 43 0.58 1.02 10.01
CA ILE A 43 1.83 0.35 9.68
C ILE A 43 2.91 1.42 9.54
N ILE A 44 4.04 1.24 10.23
CA ILE A 44 5.19 2.15 10.16
C ILE A 44 6.34 1.46 9.44
N PHE A 45 6.77 2.03 8.32
CA PHE A 45 7.88 1.49 7.52
C PHE A 45 9.16 2.28 7.72
N GLU A 46 10.13 1.67 8.39
CA GLU A 46 11.48 2.21 8.60
C GLU A 46 12.52 1.52 7.72
N GLY A 47 13.69 2.15 7.57
CA GLY A 47 14.78 1.60 6.75
C GLY A 47 14.44 1.45 5.27
N LYS A 48 15.13 0.50 4.62
CA LYS A 48 15.02 0.13 3.21
C LYS A 48 15.36 -1.36 3.05
N ALA A 49 14.54 -2.11 2.31
CA ALA A 49 14.81 -3.51 2.01
C ALA A 49 15.97 -3.66 1.00
N LYS A 50 16.79 -4.70 1.14
CA LYS A 50 17.93 -4.98 0.22
C LYS A 50 17.49 -5.29 -1.22
N LYS A 51 16.28 -5.80 -1.39
CA LYS A 51 15.65 -6.17 -2.66
C LYS A 51 14.16 -5.77 -2.63
N PRO A 52 13.47 -5.71 -3.78
CA PRO A 52 12.02 -5.52 -3.83
C PRO A 52 11.28 -6.50 -2.93
N VAL A 53 10.41 -5.98 -2.06
CA VAL A 53 9.53 -6.77 -1.19
C VAL A 53 8.11 -6.22 -1.19
N TYR A 54 7.15 -7.03 -0.78
CA TYR A 54 5.81 -6.58 -0.42
C TYR A 54 5.45 -7.09 0.97
N LEU A 55 4.64 -6.32 1.71
CA LEU A 55 4.10 -6.76 2.99
C LEU A 55 2.81 -7.53 2.75
N TRP A 56 2.71 -8.73 3.30
CA TRP A 56 1.48 -9.51 3.37
C TRP A 56 1.00 -9.58 4.80
N ILE A 57 -0.28 -9.22 5.02
CA ILE A 57 -0.96 -9.29 6.31
C ILE A 57 -2.19 -10.19 6.12
N ASP A 58 -2.26 -11.25 6.89
CA ASP A 58 -3.40 -12.15 6.98
C ASP A 58 -3.77 -12.35 8.45
N ASP A 59 -4.63 -11.45 8.95
CA ASP A 59 -4.91 -11.28 10.37
C ASP A 59 -3.60 -11.19 11.21
N ASP A 60 -3.31 -12.20 12.04
CA ASP A 60 -2.13 -12.21 12.91
C ASP A 60 -0.84 -12.67 12.20
N ASN A 61 -0.95 -13.17 10.96
CA ASN A 61 0.20 -13.58 10.16
C ASN A 61 0.71 -12.41 9.33
N VAL A 62 1.89 -11.90 9.66
CA VAL A 62 2.51 -10.74 9.01
C VAL A 62 3.89 -11.09 8.50
N GLU A 63 4.14 -10.91 7.20
CA GLU A 63 5.42 -11.25 6.59
C GLU A 63 5.81 -10.34 5.42
N LEU A 64 7.12 -10.13 5.26
CA LEU A 64 7.69 -9.50 4.07
C LEU A 64 8.03 -10.57 3.04
N ARG A 65 7.36 -10.54 1.90
CA ARG A 65 7.56 -11.47 0.77
C ARG A 65 8.41 -10.83 -0.32
N ASP A 66 9.08 -11.66 -1.11
CA ASP A 66 9.81 -11.21 -2.30
C ASP A 66 8.86 -10.61 -3.33
N ALA A 67 9.20 -9.45 -3.90
CA ALA A 67 8.38 -8.77 -4.91
C ALA A 67 9.07 -8.66 -6.26
N LYS A 68 10.08 -9.49 -6.56
CA LYS A 68 10.86 -9.39 -7.80
C LYS A 68 10.00 -9.53 -9.05
N ASN A 69 8.98 -10.38 -8.99
CA ASN A 69 8.03 -10.62 -10.08
C ASN A 69 6.88 -9.58 -10.14
N LEU A 70 6.77 -8.72 -9.12
CA LEU A 70 5.86 -7.57 -9.11
C LEU A 70 6.56 -6.30 -9.60
N TRP A 71 7.86 -6.17 -9.32
CA TRP A 71 8.65 -5.01 -9.69
C TRP A 71 8.62 -4.76 -11.21
N GLY A 72 8.41 -3.51 -11.62
CA GLY A 72 8.25 -3.12 -13.02
C GLY A 72 6.81 -3.24 -13.54
N LYS A 73 5.92 -3.98 -12.88
CA LYS A 73 4.50 -4.07 -13.28
C LYS A 73 3.75 -2.78 -12.97
N THR A 74 2.73 -2.49 -13.78
CA THR A 74 1.74 -1.45 -13.50
C THR A 74 0.99 -1.74 -12.20
N THR A 75 0.28 -0.75 -11.66
CA THR A 75 -0.47 -0.93 -10.40
C THR A 75 -1.59 -1.96 -10.53
N GLY A 76 -2.30 -1.98 -11.66
CA GLY A 76 -3.36 -2.97 -11.91
C GLY A 76 -2.81 -4.40 -12.01
N GLU A 77 -1.72 -4.60 -12.75
CA GLU A 77 -1.05 -5.91 -12.82
C GLU A 77 -0.47 -6.34 -11.47
N THR A 78 0.06 -5.39 -10.68
CA THR A 78 0.57 -5.65 -9.34
C THR A 78 -0.54 -6.12 -8.41
N GLU A 79 -1.69 -5.43 -8.41
CA GLU A 79 -2.85 -5.77 -7.58
C GLU A 79 -3.38 -7.17 -7.93
N VAL A 80 -3.57 -7.48 -9.21
CA VAL A 80 -4.00 -8.81 -9.67
C VAL A 80 -3.01 -9.90 -9.27
N THR A 81 -1.70 -9.67 -9.50
CA THR A 81 -0.67 -10.67 -9.18
C THR A 81 -0.58 -10.90 -7.67
N ALA A 82 -0.57 -9.82 -6.87
CA ALA A 82 -0.47 -9.93 -5.42
C ALA A 82 -1.68 -10.66 -4.81
N ILE A 83 -2.90 -10.41 -5.32
CA ILE A 83 -4.11 -11.15 -4.91
C ILE A 83 -3.98 -12.63 -5.26
N ALA A 84 -3.50 -12.97 -6.45
CA ALA A 84 -3.31 -14.36 -6.88
C ALA A 84 -2.27 -15.12 -6.03
N GLU A 85 -1.25 -14.44 -5.51
CA GLU A 85 -0.22 -15.03 -4.64
C GLU A 85 -0.62 -15.12 -3.15
N THR A 86 -1.71 -14.46 -2.78
CA THR A 86 -2.13 -14.32 -1.38
C THR A 86 -3.49 -14.96 -1.16
N ALA A 87 -4.57 -14.20 -1.30
CA ALA A 87 -5.94 -14.65 -1.14
C ALA A 87 -6.90 -13.83 -2.02
N PRO A 88 -7.98 -14.43 -2.56
CA PRO A 88 -8.96 -13.70 -3.37
C PRO A 88 -9.59 -12.49 -2.68
N GLU A 89 -9.73 -12.52 -1.35
CA GLU A 89 -10.32 -11.46 -0.55
C GLU A 89 -9.33 -10.34 -0.21
N ALA A 90 -8.04 -10.53 -0.50
CA ALA A 90 -6.99 -9.55 -0.23
C ALA A 90 -7.30 -8.20 -0.86
N LYS A 91 -6.85 -7.13 -0.20
CA LYS A 91 -6.87 -5.76 -0.70
C LYS A 91 -5.45 -5.23 -0.73
N VAL A 92 -5.11 -4.54 -1.82
CA VAL A 92 -3.71 -4.19 -2.11
C VAL A 92 -3.58 -2.69 -2.26
N ALA A 93 -2.58 -2.12 -1.61
CA ALA A 93 -2.06 -0.78 -1.88
C ALA A 93 -0.65 -0.92 -2.45
N CYS A 94 -0.39 -0.36 -3.63
CA CYS A 94 0.86 -0.59 -4.35
C CYS A 94 1.37 0.63 -5.11
N ILE A 95 2.64 0.55 -5.53
CA ILE A 95 3.25 1.52 -6.45
C ILE A 95 3.40 0.92 -7.84
N GLY A 96 3.37 1.78 -8.85
CA GLY A 96 3.77 1.43 -10.23
C GLY A 96 5.22 1.84 -10.53
N PRO A 97 5.64 1.76 -11.80
CA PRO A 97 7.00 2.14 -12.22
C PRO A 97 7.41 3.57 -11.83
N ALA A 98 6.45 4.49 -11.71
CA ALA A 98 6.74 5.85 -11.26
C ALA A 98 7.27 5.88 -9.80
N GLY A 99 6.69 5.07 -8.90
CA GLY A 99 7.15 4.97 -7.51
C GLY A 99 8.51 4.28 -7.44
N GLU A 100 8.69 3.21 -8.21
CA GLU A 100 9.95 2.46 -8.31
C GLU A 100 11.11 3.34 -8.80
N ASN A 101 10.84 4.20 -9.79
CA ASN A 101 11.79 5.16 -10.35
C ASN A 101 11.86 6.49 -9.59
N LEU A 102 11.27 6.56 -8.40
CA LEU A 102 11.35 7.72 -7.49
C LEU A 102 10.85 9.04 -8.11
N VAL A 103 9.87 8.98 -9.00
CA VAL A 103 9.23 10.18 -9.56
C VAL A 103 8.62 10.99 -8.42
N ARG A 104 9.02 12.25 -8.25
CA ARG A 104 8.69 13.05 -7.04
C ARG A 104 7.19 13.25 -6.78
N PHE A 105 6.34 13.00 -7.76
CA PHE A 105 4.87 13.04 -7.64
C PHE A 105 4.22 11.65 -7.79
N ALA A 106 4.97 10.57 -7.61
CA ALA A 106 4.44 9.22 -7.66
C ALA A 106 3.41 8.95 -6.54
N CYS A 107 2.38 8.21 -6.91
CA CYS A 107 1.23 7.87 -6.06
C CYS A 107 1.36 6.46 -5.48
N ILE A 108 0.57 6.17 -4.44
CA ILE A 108 0.21 4.81 -4.04
C ILE A 108 -1.23 4.57 -4.50
N MET A 109 -1.48 3.43 -5.13
CA MET A 109 -2.75 3.08 -5.74
C MET A 109 -3.38 1.86 -5.06
N ASN A 110 -4.71 1.83 -4.96
CA ASN A 110 -5.49 0.68 -4.49
C ASN A 110 -6.83 0.57 -5.23
N ASP A 111 -7.47 -0.61 -5.19
CA ASP A 111 -8.77 -0.87 -5.81
C ASP A 111 -8.84 -0.38 -7.28
N MET A 112 -7.79 -0.66 -8.06
CA MET A 112 -7.66 -0.35 -9.49
C MET A 112 -7.77 1.13 -9.91
N GLY A 113 -7.93 2.07 -8.98
CA GLY A 113 -8.13 3.48 -9.34
C GLY A 113 -8.22 4.47 -8.18
N ARG A 114 -8.20 4.02 -6.92
CA ARG A 114 -8.07 4.89 -5.76
C ARG A 114 -6.59 5.24 -5.57
N ALA A 115 -6.33 6.49 -5.16
CA ALA A 115 -4.97 7.01 -5.11
C ALA A 115 -4.72 7.82 -3.84
N ALA A 116 -3.65 7.49 -3.13
CA ALA A 116 -2.92 8.46 -2.33
C ALA A 116 -2.00 9.21 -3.30
N GLY A 117 -2.59 10.25 -3.92
CA GLY A 117 -2.14 10.75 -5.22
C GLY A 117 -1.19 11.96 -5.22
N ARG A 118 -0.82 12.51 -4.07
CA ARG A 118 -0.03 13.76 -4.01
C ARG A 118 1.19 13.63 -3.12
N SER A 119 2.08 14.63 -3.26
CA SER A 119 3.23 14.84 -2.37
C SER A 119 4.30 13.72 -2.42
N GLY A 120 4.27 12.86 -3.44
CA GLY A 120 5.34 11.89 -3.69
C GLY A 120 5.38 10.71 -2.75
N VAL A 121 4.26 10.37 -2.10
CA VAL A 121 4.20 9.23 -1.15
C VAL A 121 4.59 7.90 -1.81
N GLY A 122 4.30 7.73 -3.10
CA GLY A 122 4.73 6.55 -3.87
C GLY A 122 6.23 6.48 -4.12
N ALA A 123 6.90 7.63 -4.26
CA ALA A 123 8.36 7.66 -4.38
C ALA A 123 9.04 7.29 -3.06
N VAL A 124 8.46 7.69 -1.92
CA VAL A 124 8.97 7.25 -0.61
C VAL A 124 8.82 5.75 -0.45
N MET A 125 7.66 5.19 -0.79
CA MET A 125 7.44 3.74 -0.77
C MET A 125 8.43 2.98 -1.67
N GLY A 126 8.65 3.47 -2.90
CA GLY A 126 9.65 2.90 -3.81
C GLY A 126 11.09 3.03 -3.33
N SER A 127 11.44 4.13 -2.65
CA SER A 127 12.79 4.34 -2.09
C SER A 127 13.18 3.28 -1.05
N LYS A 128 12.18 2.67 -0.41
CA LYS A 128 12.32 1.59 0.57
C LYS A 128 12.38 0.20 -0.06
N ASN A 129 12.30 0.10 -1.39
CA ASN A 129 12.09 -1.14 -2.13
C ASN A 129 10.80 -1.88 -1.72
N LEU A 130 9.78 -1.14 -1.26
CA LEU A 130 8.48 -1.70 -0.91
C LEU A 130 7.52 -1.54 -2.10
N LYS A 131 7.13 -2.64 -2.72
CA LYS A 131 6.30 -2.66 -3.92
C LYS A 131 4.80 -2.56 -3.60
N ALA A 132 4.35 -3.27 -2.57
CA ALA A 132 2.95 -3.33 -2.20
C ALA A 132 2.77 -3.64 -0.71
N VAL A 133 1.57 -3.37 -0.22
CA VAL A 133 1.00 -3.91 1.00
C VAL A 133 -0.28 -4.61 0.59
N ALA A 134 -0.35 -5.92 0.80
CA ALA A 134 -1.53 -6.73 0.60
C ALA A 134 -2.08 -7.13 1.98
N VAL A 135 -3.39 -7.03 2.18
CA VAL A 135 -4.03 -7.32 3.46
C VAL A 135 -5.35 -8.05 3.31
N ARG A 136 -5.52 -9.12 4.09
CA ARG A 136 -6.79 -9.77 4.39
C ARG A 136 -7.04 -9.70 5.89
N GLY A 137 -8.21 -9.22 6.26
CA GLY A 137 -8.68 -9.17 7.63
C GLY A 137 -10.05 -9.81 7.79
N THR A 138 -10.21 -10.68 8.79
CA THR A 138 -11.45 -11.45 8.98
C THR A 138 -12.15 -11.19 10.32
N LYS A 139 -11.52 -10.48 11.26
CA LYS A 139 -12.04 -10.22 12.62
C LYS A 139 -13.14 -9.13 12.68
N GLY A 140 -13.61 -8.66 11.52
CA GLY A 140 -14.52 -7.54 11.40
C GLY A 140 -15.86 -7.73 12.11
N VAL A 141 -16.54 -6.60 12.33
CA VAL A 141 -17.82 -6.47 13.05
C VAL A 141 -19.01 -6.66 12.13
#